data_AF-A0A1E1JRT1-F1
#
_entry.id   AF-A0A1E1JRT1-F1
#
_cell.length_a   1.000
_cell.length_b   1.000
_cell.length_c   1.000
_cell.angle_alpha   90.00
_cell.angle_beta   90.00
_cell.angle_gamma   90.00
#
_symmetry.space_group_name_H-M   'P 1'
#
loop_
_entity.id
_entity.type
_entity.pdbx_description
1 polymer ?
#
loop_
_entity_poly.entity_id
_entity_poly.type
_entity_poly.pdbx_seq_one_letter_code
_entity_poly.pdbx_strand_id
1 'polypeptide(L)'
;MKYLALTLSTVLTLATALSLPAETNENPADILRKRQQNGFQVHSCAIVGSGNAKCRKCAHSNCDNFKTLTHGKKYDFNCVCRGGECVNGLCGWDYALDLNCWVWAGRTDGNCPTAGKNGLTECDFCTR
;
A
#
# COMPACT_ATOMS: atom_id res chain seq x y z
N MET A 1 -66.66 -9.51 16.29
CA MET A 1 -65.51 -9.38 17.21
C MET A 1 -64.25 -9.23 16.38
N LYS A 2 -63.37 -8.30 16.77
CA LYS A 2 -62.14 -7.89 16.07
C LYS A 2 -61.13 -9.04 15.99
N TYR A 3 -60.53 -9.25 14.82
CA TYR A 3 -59.22 -9.91 14.70
C TYR A 3 -58.29 -8.97 13.93
N LEU A 4 -57.39 -8.28 14.66
CA LEU A 4 -56.25 -7.58 14.08
C LEU A 4 -55.20 -8.64 13.72
N ALA A 5 -54.89 -8.78 12.44
CA ALA A 5 -53.71 -9.51 11.99
C ALA A 5 -52.53 -8.53 11.96
N LEU A 6 -51.62 -8.61 12.94
CA LEU A 6 -50.30 -7.98 12.86
C LEU A 6 -49.40 -8.88 12.02
N THR A 7 -49.05 -8.45 10.81
CA THR A 7 -47.98 -9.07 10.02
C THR A 7 -46.66 -8.42 10.40
N LEU A 8 -45.83 -9.12 11.18
CA LEU A 8 -44.46 -8.73 11.48
C LEU A 8 -43.59 -8.99 10.23
N SER A 9 -43.27 -7.95 9.47
CA SER A 9 -42.31 -8.05 8.37
C SER A 9 -40.89 -7.96 8.93
N THR A 10 -40.25 -9.10 9.15
CA THR A 10 -38.81 -9.19 9.44
C THR A 10 -38.02 -8.78 8.20
N VAL A 11 -37.42 -7.59 8.24
CA VAL A 11 -36.47 -7.13 7.23
C VAL A 11 -35.16 -7.87 7.45
N LEU A 12 -34.86 -8.84 6.59
CA LEU A 12 -33.61 -9.57 6.59
C LEU A 12 -32.53 -8.67 5.94
N THR A 13 -31.79 -7.92 6.75
CA THR A 13 -30.60 -7.19 6.27
C THR A 13 -29.52 -8.18 5.86
N LEU A 14 -29.35 -8.38 4.54
CA LEU A 14 -28.20 -9.06 3.96
C LEU A 14 -26.97 -8.17 4.18
N ALA A 15 -26.23 -8.41 5.27
CA ALA A 15 -24.89 -7.87 5.41
C ALA A 15 -23.96 -8.65 4.47
N THR A 16 -23.70 -8.11 3.28
CA THR A 16 -22.56 -8.55 2.46
C THR A 16 -21.30 -8.21 3.23
N ALA A 17 -20.76 -9.19 3.95
CA ALA A 17 -19.41 -9.12 4.48
C ALA A 17 -18.45 -9.01 3.28
N LEU A 18 -17.96 -7.80 3.02
CA LEU A 18 -16.80 -7.58 2.17
C LEU A 18 -15.62 -8.29 2.82
N SER A 19 -15.34 -9.52 2.37
CA SER A 19 -14.11 -10.20 2.72
C SER A 19 -12.97 -9.38 2.15
N LEU A 20 -12.21 -8.72 3.02
CA LEU A 20 -10.90 -8.16 2.68
C LEU A 20 -10.07 -9.27 2.00
N PRO A 21 -9.37 -8.99 0.89
CA PRO A 21 -8.54 -9.99 0.26
C PRO A 21 -7.52 -10.50 1.29
N ALA A 22 -7.49 -11.83 1.45
CA ALA A 22 -6.60 -12.49 2.39
C ALA A 22 -5.15 -12.05 2.13
N GLU A 23 -4.41 -11.76 3.20
CA GLU A 23 -2.97 -11.50 3.15
C GLU A 23 -2.27 -12.67 2.45
N THR A 24 -1.96 -12.53 1.17
CA THR A 24 -1.14 -13.50 0.47
C THR A 24 0.27 -13.40 1.06
N ASN A 25 0.77 -14.49 1.65
CA ASN A 25 2.17 -14.64 2.09
C ASN A 25 3.19 -14.61 0.93
N GLU A 26 2.80 -14.13 -0.25
CA GLU A 26 3.68 -13.97 -1.39
C GLU A 26 4.71 -12.86 -1.12
N ASN A 27 5.95 -13.11 -1.55
CA ASN A 27 7.00 -12.10 -1.52
C ASN A 27 6.57 -10.91 -2.40
N PRO A 28 6.59 -9.67 -1.88
CA PRO A 28 6.30 -8.47 -2.67
C PRO A 28 7.06 -8.42 -3.99
N ALA A 29 8.33 -8.84 -4.03
CA ALA A 29 9.10 -8.87 -5.27
C ALA A 29 8.52 -9.83 -6.32
N ASP A 30 7.92 -10.94 -5.93
CA ASP A 30 7.30 -11.90 -6.85
C ASP A 30 5.99 -11.35 -7.41
N ILE A 31 5.18 -10.68 -6.57
CA ILE A 31 3.97 -9.95 -7.00
C ILE A 31 4.36 -8.90 -8.06
N LEU A 32 5.45 -8.17 -7.80
CA LEU A 32 5.92 -7.10 -8.69
C LEU A 32 6.46 -7.62 -10.02
N ARG A 33 7.23 -8.70 -10.01
CA ARG A 33 7.72 -9.33 -11.26
C ARG A 33 6.55 -9.79 -12.14
N LYS A 34 5.52 -10.40 -11.55
CA LYS A 34 4.29 -10.78 -12.28
C LYS A 34 3.57 -9.54 -12.86
N ARG A 35 3.54 -8.42 -12.14
CA ARG A 35 2.93 -7.17 -12.62
C ARG A 35 3.71 -6.52 -13.75
N GLN A 36 5.05 -6.52 -13.68
CA GLN A 36 5.90 -6.03 -14.77
C GLN A 36 5.67 -6.81 -16.07
N GLN A 37 5.49 -8.13 -15.97
CA GLN A 37 5.14 -8.97 -17.13
C GLN A 37 3.80 -8.58 -17.78
N ASN A 38 2.90 -7.96 -17.02
CA ASN A 38 1.61 -7.44 -17.48
C ASN A 38 1.67 -5.94 -17.83
N GLY A 39 2.86 -5.36 -17.95
CA GLY A 39 3.06 -3.97 -18.40
C GLY A 39 3.12 -2.92 -17.29
N PHE A 40 3.08 -3.31 -16.01
CA PHE A 40 3.19 -2.38 -14.89
C PHE A 40 4.60 -1.75 -14.83
N GLN A 41 4.67 -0.42 -14.80
CA GLN A 41 5.92 0.33 -14.88
C GLN A 41 6.58 0.46 -13.50
N VAL A 42 7.92 0.49 -13.49
CA VAL A 42 8.69 0.96 -12.33
C VAL A 42 8.86 2.46 -12.43
N HIS A 43 8.85 3.13 -11.29
CA HIS A 43 8.98 4.57 -11.22
C HIS A 43 10.33 4.94 -10.60
N SER A 44 11.04 5.86 -11.23
CA SER A 44 12.35 6.31 -10.75
C SER A 44 12.18 7.56 -9.87
N CYS A 45 12.34 7.40 -8.57
CA CYS A 45 11.98 8.38 -7.54
C CYS A 45 13.20 8.88 -6.81
N ALA A 46 13.30 10.19 -6.59
CA ALA A 46 14.27 10.74 -5.68
C ALA A 46 13.87 10.50 -4.22
N ILE A 47 14.87 10.26 -3.36
CA ILE A 47 14.70 10.35 -1.91
C ILE A 47 14.66 11.82 -1.50
N VAL A 48 13.60 12.21 -0.80
CA VAL A 48 13.32 13.59 -0.39
C VAL A 48 13.16 13.72 1.14
N GLY A 49 12.98 14.96 1.59
CA GLY A 49 12.86 15.33 3.00
C GLY A 49 14.20 15.73 3.63
N SER A 50 14.29 15.70 4.96
CA SER A 50 15.47 16.21 5.70
C SER A 50 16.68 15.27 5.75
N GLY A 51 16.76 14.24 4.90
CA GLY A 51 17.94 13.38 4.84
C GLY A 51 17.74 12.04 4.12
N ASN A 52 18.54 11.06 4.51
CA ASN A 52 18.49 9.71 3.96
C ASN A 52 17.23 8.94 4.40
N ALA A 53 16.75 8.03 3.56
CA ALA A 53 15.62 7.17 3.88
C ALA A 53 16.08 5.78 4.35
N LYS A 54 15.29 5.18 5.25
CA LYS A 54 15.49 3.80 5.69
C LYS A 54 14.72 2.87 4.76
N CYS A 55 15.42 1.91 4.17
CA CYS A 55 14.89 0.85 3.33
C CYS A 55 14.82 -0.42 4.17
N ARG A 56 13.60 -0.89 4.42
CA ARG A 56 13.27 -1.83 5.51
C ARG A 56 12.72 -3.14 5.01
N LYS A 57 12.83 -4.21 5.82
CA LYS A 57 12.29 -5.53 5.44
C LYS A 57 10.76 -5.61 5.44
N CYS A 58 10.09 -4.72 6.16
CA CYS A 58 8.63 -4.61 6.18
C CYS A 58 8.18 -3.15 6.25
N ALA A 59 6.89 -2.92 5.93
CA ALA A 59 6.23 -1.61 5.88
C ALA A 59 5.90 -1.05 7.28
N HIS A 60 6.89 -0.99 8.17
CA HIS A 60 6.75 -0.46 9.54
C HIS A 60 8.06 0.22 9.97
N SER A 61 7.95 1.30 10.74
CA SER A 61 9.09 2.06 11.27
C SER A 61 9.98 1.26 12.23
N ASN A 62 9.47 0.19 12.83
CA ASN A 62 10.21 -0.70 13.73
C ASN A 62 10.86 -1.89 13.01
N CYS A 63 10.62 -2.06 11.71
CA CYS A 63 11.26 -3.12 10.93
C CYS A 63 12.76 -2.88 10.75
N ASP A 64 13.53 -3.97 10.72
CA ASP A 64 14.96 -3.96 10.40
C ASP A 64 15.26 -3.07 9.21
N ASN A 65 16.27 -2.21 9.37
CA ASN A 65 16.84 -1.46 8.28
C ASN A 65 17.75 -2.37 7.46
N PHE A 66 17.34 -2.69 6.23
CA PHE A 66 18.15 -3.44 5.29
C PHE A 66 19.25 -2.56 4.70
N LYS A 67 18.90 -1.33 4.30
CA LYS A 67 19.82 -0.38 3.67
C LYS A 67 19.38 1.05 3.92
N THR A 68 20.32 1.98 3.83
CA THR A 68 20.04 3.41 3.83
C THR A 68 20.11 3.94 2.40
N LEU A 69 19.06 4.64 1.96
CA LEU A 69 18.98 5.28 0.65
C LEU A 69 19.35 6.76 0.76
N THR A 70 20.23 7.21 -0.13
CA THR A 70 20.83 8.55 -0.05
C THR A 70 19.85 9.62 -0.53
N HIS A 71 19.74 10.71 0.23
CA HIS A 71 18.96 11.89 -0.17
C HIS A 71 19.36 12.41 -1.56
N GLY A 72 18.37 12.80 -2.36
CA GLY A 72 18.54 13.31 -3.72
C GLY A 72 18.93 12.26 -4.77
N LYS A 73 19.24 11.02 -4.36
CA LYS A 73 19.45 9.91 -5.31
C LYS A 73 18.12 9.30 -5.73
N LYS A 74 18.09 8.85 -6.98
CA LYS A 74 16.96 8.12 -7.55
C LYS A 74 17.12 6.62 -7.37
N TYR A 75 16.01 5.97 -7.09
CA TYR A 75 15.88 4.51 -7.04
C TYR A 75 14.58 4.11 -7.72
N ASP A 76 14.50 2.85 -8.13
CA ASP A 76 13.31 2.33 -8.80
C ASP A 76 12.36 1.72 -7.78
N PHE A 77 11.16 2.27 -7.75
CA PHE A 77 10.09 1.85 -6.86
C PHE A 77 8.89 1.36 -7.65
N ASN A 78 8.11 0.55 -6.96
CA ASN A 78 6.86 0.04 -7.44
C ASN A 78 5.84 0.03 -6.30
N CYS A 79 4.57 0.13 -6.66
CA CYS A 79 3.47 0.08 -5.72
C CYS A 79 3.04 -1.37 -5.47
N VAL A 80 3.17 -1.79 -4.22
CA VAL A 80 2.61 -3.06 -3.73
C VAL A 80 1.62 -2.71 -2.64
N CYS A 81 0.43 -3.31 -2.68
CA CYS A 81 -0.45 -3.23 -1.52
C CYS A 81 0.17 -4.02 -0.39
N ARG A 82 0.64 -3.28 0.60
CA ARG A 82 0.63 -3.70 1.98
C ARG A 82 0.06 -2.57 2.81
N GLY A 83 -0.88 -2.91 3.69
CA GLY A 83 -1.21 -2.07 4.82
C GLY A 83 0.05 -1.94 5.68
N GLY A 84 0.68 -0.78 5.62
CA GLY A 84 1.83 -0.45 6.45
C GLY A 84 1.42 0.42 7.63
N GLU A 85 2.35 0.63 8.54
CA GLU A 85 2.16 1.59 9.62
C GLU A 85 1.89 2.99 9.07
N CYS A 86 0.90 3.67 9.64
CA CYS A 86 0.67 5.09 9.40
C CYS A 86 1.69 5.91 10.18
N VAL A 87 2.58 6.60 9.45
CA VAL A 87 3.51 7.56 10.07
C VAL A 87 3.00 8.96 9.74
N ASN A 88 2.68 9.74 10.79
CA ASN A 88 2.14 11.10 10.64
C ASN A 88 0.92 11.20 9.72
N GLY A 89 0.00 10.24 9.80
CA GLY A 89 -1.22 10.19 8.99
C GLY A 89 -1.04 9.69 7.55
N LEU A 90 0.19 9.36 7.13
CA LEU A 90 0.48 8.74 5.84
C LEU A 90 0.78 7.25 6.01
N CYS A 91 -0.15 6.40 5.56
CA CYS A 91 -0.08 4.94 5.66
C CYS A 91 0.51 4.26 4.42
N GLY A 92 1.22 5.03 3.59
CA GLY A 92 1.82 4.57 2.34
C GLY A 92 3.27 4.14 2.52
N TRP A 93 3.63 3.04 1.86
CA TRP A 93 4.99 2.54 1.77
C TRP A 93 5.29 2.09 0.35
N ASP A 94 6.36 2.63 -0.22
CA ASP A 94 6.83 2.29 -1.55
C ASP A 94 7.82 1.13 -1.48
N TYR A 95 7.81 0.28 -2.50
CA TYR A 95 8.68 -0.89 -2.55
C TYR A 95 9.81 -0.69 -3.54
N ALA A 96 11.06 -0.65 -3.07
CA ALA A 96 12.24 -0.59 -3.92
C ALA A 96 12.57 -2.00 -4.43
N LEU A 97 12.29 -2.26 -5.71
CA LEU A 97 12.33 -3.61 -6.30
C LEU A 97 13.73 -4.22 -6.25
N ASP A 98 14.73 -3.50 -6.73
CA ASP A 98 16.12 -3.98 -6.82
C ASP A 98 16.77 -4.22 -5.47
N LEU A 99 16.23 -3.58 -4.43
CA LEU A 99 16.72 -3.66 -3.06
C LEU A 99 15.85 -4.56 -2.17
N ASN A 100 14.72 -5.05 -2.71
CA ASN A 100 13.77 -5.92 -2.03
C ASN A 100 13.36 -5.37 -0.64
N CYS A 101 12.97 -4.10 -0.57
CA CYS A 101 12.69 -3.41 0.69
C CYS A 101 11.61 -2.32 0.59
N TRP A 102 11.09 -1.91 1.74
CA TRP A 102 10.05 -0.90 1.93
C TRP A 102 10.63 0.43 2.38
N VAL A 103 10.15 1.52 1.78
CA VAL A 103 10.45 2.89 2.16
C VAL A 103 9.14 3.60 2.43
N TRP A 104 9.06 4.34 3.54
CA TRP A 104 7.86 5.12 3.83
C TRP A 104 7.63 6.17 2.73
N ALA A 105 6.42 6.22 2.18
CA ALA A 105 6.09 7.04 1.00
C ALA A 105 6.24 8.56 1.22
N GLY A 106 6.38 9.00 2.47
CA GLY A 106 6.74 10.39 2.77
C GLY A 106 8.21 10.73 2.51
N ARG A 107 9.04 9.76 2.08
CA ARG A 107 10.47 9.95 1.75
C ARG A 107 10.79 9.83 0.27
N THR A 108 9.80 9.54 -0.57
CA THR A 108 9.92 9.51 -2.03
C THR A 108 9.27 10.78 -2.60
N ASP A 109 9.73 11.22 -3.77
CA ASP A 109 9.10 12.32 -4.47
C ASP A 109 7.74 11.94 -5.07
N GLY A 110 7.06 12.92 -5.68
CA GLY A 110 5.72 12.74 -6.24
C GLY A 110 5.62 11.82 -7.45
N ASN A 111 6.74 11.24 -7.94
CA ASN A 111 6.70 10.32 -9.09
C ASN A 111 6.33 8.88 -8.71
N CYS A 112 6.22 8.59 -7.42
CA CYS A 112 6.18 7.25 -6.85
C CYS A 112 5.27 6.97 -5.65
N PRO A 113 4.46 7.89 -5.11
CA PRO A 113 3.75 7.58 -3.89
C PRO A 113 2.73 6.46 -4.10
N THR A 114 2.83 5.44 -3.27
CA THR A 114 1.83 4.36 -3.17
C THR A 114 0.54 4.85 -2.51
N ALA A 115 0.60 5.92 -1.70
CA ALA A 115 -0.57 6.49 -1.04
C ALA A 115 -0.40 7.98 -0.68
N GLY A 116 -1.49 8.62 -0.25
CA GLY A 116 -1.56 10.04 0.12
C GLY A 116 -2.03 10.92 -1.03
N LYS A 117 -2.01 12.25 -0.84
CA LYS A 117 -2.48 13.22 -1.85
C LYS A 117 -1.73 13.20 -3.19
N ASN A 118 -0.56 12.57 -3.19
CA ASN A 118 0.30 12.41 -4.36
C ASN A 118 0.34 10.95 -4.84
N GLY A 119 -0.56 10.09 -4.34
CA GLY A 119 -0.66 8.69 -4.74
C GLY A 119 -0.79 8.58 -6.26
N LEU A 120 0.02 7.73 -6.89
CA LEU A 120 -0.16 7.41 -8.30
C LEU A 120 -1.46 6.62 -8.46
N THR A 121 -2.27 6.97 -9.46
CA THR A 121 -3.58 6.32 -9.68
C THR A 121 -3.46 4.82 -9.95
N GLU A 122 -2.36 4.38 -10.54
CA GLU A 122 -2.08 2.96 -10.74
C GLU A 122 -1.79 2.21 -9.44
N CYS A 123 -1.65 2.92 -8.32
CA CYS A 123 -1.47 2.41 -6.96
C CYS A 123 -2.77 2.43 -6.13
N ASP A 124 -3.87 2.97 -6.68
CA ASP A 124 -5.16 3.11 -6.00
C ASP A 124 -5.84 1.78 -5.67
N PHE A 125 -5.36 0.66 -6.21
CA PHE A 125 -5.84 -0.67 -5.82
C PHE A 125 -5.58 -0.99 -4.33
N CYS A 126 -4.83 -0.14 -3.62
CA CYS A 126 -4.61 -0.22 -2.16
C CYS A 126 -5.60 0.58 -1.32
N THR A 127 -6.54 1.29 -1.95
CA THR A 127 -7.56 2.11 -1.28
C THR A 127 -8.95 1.48 -1.23
N ARG A 128 -9.10 0.23 -1.68
CA ARG A 128 -10.37 -0.51 -1.70
C ARG A 128 -10.46 -1.56 -0.60
#